data_AF-A0A2P4ZU29-F1
#
_entry.id   AF-A0A2P4ZU29-F1
#
_cell.length_a   1.000
_cell.length_b   1.000
_cell.length_c   1.000
_cell.angle_alpha   90.00
_cell.angle_beta   90.00
_cell.angle_gamma   90.00
#
_symmetry.space_group_name_H-M   'P 1'
#
loop_
_entity.id
_entity.type
_entity.pdbx_description
1 polymer ?
#
loop_
_entity_poly.entity_id
_entity_poly.type
_entity_poly.pdbx_seq_one_letter_code
_entity_poly.pdbx_strand_id
1 'polypeptide(L)'
;MSQPIEFWSHRIGPNPWKNVIVFEELGIPYTTKFLDFGNSEGGVEHPDFLKKNAAGRVPLINDPATGKQIEGRKLVLKSQS
;
A
#
# COMPACT_ATOMS: atom_id res chain seq x y z
N MET A 1 -21.27 3.42 -5.46
CA MET A 1 -20.49 2.81 -4.36
C MET A 1 -19.05 2.70 -4.86
N SER A 2 -18.10 3.46 -4.30
CA SER A 2 -16.69 3.32 -4.69
C SER A 2 -16.14 2.01 -4.10
N GLN A 3 -15.30 1.32 -4.86
CA GLN A 3 -14.61 0.13 -4.34
C GLN A 3 -13.55 0.55 -3.32
N PRO A 4 -13.33 -0.23 -2.24
CA PRO A 4 -12.33 0.11 -1.23
C PRO A 4 -10.92 0.04 -1.82
N ILE A 5 -10.04 0.96 -1.43
CA ILE A 5 -8.62 0.93 -1.75
C ILE A 5 -8.01 -0.38 -1.21
N GLU A 6 -7.23 -1.08 -2.03
CA GLU A 6 -6.41 -2.19 -1.53
C GLU A 6 -5.07 -1.65 -1.03
N PHE A 7 -4.77 -1.88 0.24
CA PHE A 7 -3.59 -1.36 0.90
C PHE A 7 -2.75 -2.50 1.46
N TRP A 8 -1.54 -2.70 0.93
CA TRP A 8 -0.57 -3.64 1.51
C TRP A 8 0.39 -2.91 2.42
N SER A 9 0.55 -3.44 3.62
CA SER A 9 1.30 -2.80 4.69
C SER A 9 1.99 -3.84 5.58
N HIS A 10 2.76 -3.37 6.56
CA HIS A 10 3.38 -4.21 7.58
C HIS A 10 2.74 -3.90 8.94
N ARG A 11 2.64 -4.89 9.85
CA ARG A 11 2.08 -4.64 11.21
C ARG A 11 3.05 -3.85 12.08
N ILE A 12 4.34 -4.01 11.82
CA ILE A 12 5.43 -3.43 12.60
C ILE A 12 6.00 -2.22 11.86
N GLY A 13 6.16 -1.12 12.59
CA GLY A 13 6.82 0.10 12.11
C GLY A 13 5.86 1.29 11.96
N PRO A 14 6.41 2.52 11.94
CA PRO A 14 5.61 3.75 11.95
C PRO A 14 5.05 4.16 10.57
N ASN A 15 5.63 3.66 9.46
CA ASN A 15 5.23 4.03 8.10
C ASN A 15 3.81 3.63 7.68
N PRO A 16 3.32 2.41 7.99
CA PRO A 16 1.94 1.96 7.79
C PRO A 16 0.86 2.94 8.26
N TRP A 17 1.02 3.49 9.46
CA TRP A 17 0.00 4.27 10.15
C TRP A 17 -0.25 5.63 9.49
N LYS A 18 0.74 6.19 8.77
CA LYS A 18 0.59 7.47 8.07
C LYS A 18 -0.48 7.40 6.98
N ASN A 19 -0.52 6.32 6.21
CA ASN A 19 -1.50 6.16 5.14
C ASN A 19 -2.89 5.87 5.70
N VAL A 20 -2.96 5.08 6.77
CA VAL A 20 -4.21 4.81 7.50
C VAL A 20 -4.85 6.12 7.97
N ILE A 21 -4.08 7.00 8.62
CA ILE A 21 -4.58 8.33 9.04
C ILE A 21 -5.15 9.10 7.85
N VAL A 22 -4.46 9.15 6.72
CA VAL A 22 -4.96 9.85 5.52
C VAL A 22 -6.27 9.25 5.00
N PHE A 23 -6.40 7.92 4.99
CA PHE A 23 -7.63 7.27 4.54
C PHE A 23 -8.80 7.54 5.48
N GLU A 24 -8.58 7.48 6.80
CA GLU A 24 -9.60 7.78 7.81
C GLU A 24 -10.04 9.25 7.76
N GLU A 25 -9.10 10.19 7.71
CA GLU A 25 -9.38 11.65 7.66
C GLU A 25 -10.16 12.04 6.40
N LEU A 26 -9.91 11.36 5.28
CA LEU A 26 -10.61 11.61 4.01
C LEU A 26 -11.88 10.75 3.84
N GLY A 27 -12.19 9.87 4.80
CA GLY A 27 -13.34 8.97 4.72
C GLY A 27 -13.27 7.97 3.55
N ILE A 28 -12.06 7.62 3.11
CA ILE A 28 -11.84 6.72 1.98
C ILE A 28 -11.94 5.28 2.49
N PRO A 29 -12.84 4.44 1.95
CA PRO A 29 -12.89 3.04 2.34
C PRO A 29 -11.63 2.32 1.85
N TYR A 30 -10.99 1.53 2.73
CA TYR A 30 -9.78 0.76 2.39
C TYR A 30 -9.77 -0.61 3.07
N THR A 31 -9.08 -1.57 2.45
CA THR A 31 -8.81 -2.90 3.00
C THR A 31 -7.32 -3.07 3.18
N THR A 32 -6.88 -3.34 4.42
CA THR A 32 -5.46 -3.55 4.70
C THR A 32 -5.09 -5.03 4.66
N LYS A 33 -4.07 -5.36 3.87
CA LYS A 33 -3.41 -6.66 3.80
C LYS A 33 -2.03 -6.54 4.42
N PHE A 34 -1.82 -7.24 5.53
CA PHE A 34 -0.53 -7.24 6.20
C PHE A 34 0.39 -8.29 5.60
N LEU A 35 1.60 -7.86 5.25
CA LEU A 35 2.68 -8.71 4.80
C LEU A 35 3.78 -8.70 5.86
N ASP A 36 4.57 -9.77 5.90
CA ASP A 36 5.76 -9.89 6.72
C ASP A 36 7.03 -9.56 5.91
N PHE A 37 8.17 -9.45 6.59
CA PHE A 37 9.46 -9.29 5.92
C PHE A 37 10.00 -10.63 5.39
N GLY A 38 10.79 -10.55 4.32
CA GLY A 38 11.46 -11.70 3.72
C GLY A 38 10.62 -12.43 2.67
N ASN A 39 11.07 -13.64 2.32
CA ASN A 39 10.56 -14.47 1.21
C ASN A 39 9.61 -15.61 1.67
N SER A 40 9.20 -15.62 2.93
CA SER A 40 8.19 -16.55 3.41
C SER A 40 6.83 -16.27 2.75
N GLU A 41 5.89 -17.22 2.82
CA GLU A 41 4.51 -16.97 2.38
C GLU A 41 3.92 -15.76 3.12
N GLY A 42 3.31 -14.83 2.37
CA GLY A 42 2.88 -13.54 2.93
C GLY A 42 4.00 -12.51 3.12
N GLY A 43 5.23 -12.81 2.69
CA GLY A 43 6.37 -11.91 2.74
C GLY A 43 6.43 -10.92 1.57
N VAL A 44 7.06 -9.77 1.78
CA VAL A 44 7.27 -8.75 0.72
C VAL A 44 8.26 -9.19 -0.37
N GLU A 45 9.07 -10.21 -0.12
CA GLU A 45 9.98 -10.78 -1.13
C GLU A 45 9.41 -12.05 -1.76
N HIS A 46 8.22 -12.50 -1.33
CA HIS A 46 7.56 -13.66 -1.89
C HIS A 46 7.22 -13.44 -3.37
N PRO A 47 7.39 -14.44 -4.26
CA PRO A 47 7.11 -14.30 -5.70
C PRO A 47 5.70 -13.78 -5.99
N ASP A 48 4.70 -14.11 -5.17
CA ASP A 48 3.33 -13.65 -5.37
C ASP A 48 3.13 -12.16 -5.09
N PHE A 49 3.89 -11.59 -4.15
CA PHE A 49 3.90 -10.16 -3.94
C PHE A 49 4.80 -9.44 -4.94
N LEU A 50 5.95 -10.04 -5.30
CA LEU A 50 6.86 -9.46 -6.30
C LEU A 50 6.21 -9.31 -7.69
N LYS A 51 5.27 -10.20 -8.07
CA LYS A 51 4.44 -10.03 -9.28
C LYS A 51 3.59 -8.76 -9.25
N LYS A 52 3.22 -8.27 -8.05
CA LYS A 52 2.43 -7.03 -7.86
C LYS A 52 3.33 -5.82 -7.69
N ASN A 53 4.40 -5.97 -6.92
CA ASN A 53 5.38 -4.94 -6.67
C ASN A 53 6.78 -5.53 -6.73
N ALA A 54 7.43 -5.39 -7.88
CA ALA A 54 8.80 -5.86 -8.10
C ALA A 54 9.83 -5.20 -7.16
N ALA A 55 9.50 -4.08 -6.52
CA ALA A 55 10.37 -3.46 -5.52
C ALA A 55 10.46 -4.26 -4.21
N GLY A 56 9.51 -5.17 -3.96
CA GLY A 56 9.46 -6.00 -2.74
C GLY A 56 9.31 -5.18 -1.47
N ARG A 57 8.55 -4.09 -1.52
CA ARG A 57 8.43 -3.11 -0.41
C ARG A 57 6.98 -2.73 -0.16
N VAL A 58 6.70 -2.36 1.07
CA VAL A 58 5.44 -1.73 1.49
C VAL A 58 5.75 -0.33 2.04
N PRO A 59 4.80 0.63 2.00
CA PRO A 59 3.40 0.49 1.58
C PRO A 59 3.21 0.34 0.06
N LEU A 60 2.18 -0.40 -0.33
CA LEU A 60 1.64 -0.46 -1.68
C LEU A 60 0.14 -0.14 -1.62
N ILE A 61 -0.32 0.76 -2.47
CA ILE A 61 -1.72 1.20 -2.55
C ILE A 61 -2.21 0.93 -3.97
N ASN A 62 -3.35 0.28 -4.10
CA ASN A 62 -4.06 0.11 -5.36
C ASN A 62 -5.45 0.73 -5.24
N ASP A 63 -5.71 1.74 -6.05
CA ASP A 63 -7.01 2.40 -6.13
C ASP A 63 -7.82 1.80 -7.29
N PRO A 64 -8.84 0.97 -7.02
CA PRO A 64 -9.68 0.38 -8.06
C PRO A 64 -10.56 1.40 -8.79
N ALA A 65 -10.82 2.58 -8.21
CA ALA A 65 -11.63 3.62 -8.85
C ALA A 65 -10.87 4.31 -10.00
N THR A 66 -9.55 4.44 -9.86
CA THR A 66 -8.70 5.11 -10.86
C THR A 66 -7.74 4.16 -11.59
N GLY A 67 -7.61 2.92 -11.14
CA GLY A 67 -6.62 1.96 -11.63
C GLY A 67 -5.18 2.33 -11.28
N LYS A 68 -4.96 3.28 -10.36
CA LYS A 68 -3.64 3.77 -10.00
C LYS A 68 -3.02 2.91 -8.92
N GLN A 69 -1.78 2.47 -9.18
CA GLN A 69 -0.91 1.83 -8.20
C GLN A 69 0.13 2.82 -7.70
N ILE A 70 0.25 2.96 -6.37
CA ILE A 70 1.17 3.87 -5.70
C ILE A 70 2.05 3.06 -4.74
N GLU A 71 3.36 3.17 -4.94
CA GLU A 71 4.38 2.56 -4.08
C GLU A 71 4.94 3.60 -3.10
N GLY A 72 5.39 3.17 -1.92
CA GLY A 72 5.89 4.05 -0.85
C GLY A 72 7.04 5.00 -1.21
N ARG A 73 7.72 4.81 -2.35
CA ARG A 73 8.72 5.77 -2.87
C ARG A 73 8.13 6.90 -3.71
N LYS A 74 6.87 6.76 -4.14
CA LYS A 74 6.20 7.67 -5.09
C LYS A 74 5.23 8.65 -4.41
N LEU A 75 5.07 8.56 -3.09
CA LEU A 75 4.45 9.60 -2.25
C LEU A 75 5.45 10.74 -1.95
N VAL A 76 6.21 11.17 -2.96
CA VAL A 76 6.63 12.57 -2.98
C VAL A 76 5.46 13.26 -3.64
N LEU A 77 4.71 14.02 -2.84
CA LEU A 77 3.74 14.98 -3.33
C LEU A 77 4.44 15.78 -4.42
N LYS A 78 4.19 15.45 -5.70
CA LYS A 78 4.43 16.39 -6.78
C LYS A 78 3.38 17.46 -6.61
N SER A 79 3.65 18.38 -5.68
CA SER A 79 3.15 19.73 -5.73
C SER A 79 3.53 20.23 -7.12
N GLN A 80 2.56 20.19 -8.04
CA GLN A 80 2.72 20.85 -9.32
C GLN A 80 2.85 22.34 -9.01
N SER A 81 4.03 22.88 -9.28
CA SER A 81 4.30 24.30 -9.49
C SER A 81 4.53 24.50 -10.97
#